data_AF-D1AGS4-F1
#
_entry.id   AF-D1AGS4-F1
#
_cell.length_a   1.000
_cell.length_b   1.000
_cell.length_c   1.000
_cell.angle_alpha   90.00
_cell.angle_beta   90.00
_cell.angle_gamma   90.00
#
_symmetry.space_group_name_H-M   'P 1'
#
loop_
_entity.id
_entity.type
_entity.pdbx_description
1 polymer ?
#
loop_
_entity_poly.entity_id
_entity_poly.type
_entity_poly.pdbx_seq_one_letter_code
_entity_poly.pdbx_strand_id
1 'polypeptide(L)'
;MNNYDSSIKSMYLTIFILGLVELLLAFVGIATFIIALILQSKLTEAGKPTSPGIKLMLIGSGMHISIFVLSLASMVSGLFFMAPFFGIFSAILTVLLYIASFVILIIGAVMIYKEYDAIN
;
A
#
# COMPACT_ATOMS: atom_id res chain seq x y z
N MET A 1 18.69 19.10 12.83
CA MET A 1 17.53 18.68 12.03
C MET A 1 16.38 19.64 12.30
N ASN A 2 15.76 20.22 11.26
CA ASN A 2 14.53 21.01 11.43
C ASN A 2 13.41 20.09 11.94
N ASN A 3 12.49 20.59 12.78
CA ASN A 3 11.26 19.88 13.20
C ASN A 3 10.46 19.31 12.01
N TYR A 4 10.59 19.94 10.84
CA TYR A 4 9.99 19.47 9.60
C TYR A 4 10.66 18.20 9.05
N ASP A 5 11.99 18.15 9.05
CA ASP A 5 12.75 16.96 8.60
C ASP A 5 12.60 15.80 9.59
N SER A 6 12.48 16.06 10.89
CA SER A 6 12.17 15.03 11.90
C SER A 6 10.76 14.46 11.73
N SER A 7 9.77 15.29 11.41
CA SER A 7 8.41 14.83 11.07
C SER A 7 8.42 13.92 9.84
N ILE A 8 9.13 14.29 8.76
CA ILE A 8 9.24 13.47 7.55
C ILE A 8 9.94 12.13 7.86
N LYS A 9 11.08 12.16 8.55
CA LYS A 9 11.83 10.95 8.93
C LYS A 9 10.98 9.97 9.74
N SER A 10 10.24 10.48 10.73
CA SER A 10 9.33 9.64 11.54
C SER A 10 8.23 9.00 10.70
N MET A 11 7.71 9.70 9.69
CA MET A 11 6.68 9.16 8.80
C MET A 11 7.20 8.04 7.89
N TYR A 12 8.44 8.14 7.40
CA TYR A 12 9.07 7.03 6.69
C TYR A 12 9.15 5.77 7.57
N LEU A 13 9.53 5.92 8.84
CA LEU A 13 9.56 4.80 9.78
C LEU A 13 8.16 4.24 10.05
N THR A 14 7.14 5.09 10.21
CA THR A 14 5.75 4.64 10.37
C THR A 14 5.28 3.85 9.16
N ILE A 15 5.54 4.32 7.94
CA ILE A 15 5.18 3.60 6.70
C ILE A 15 5.92 2.28 6.59
N PHE A 16 7.20 2.23 6.99
CA PHE A 16 7.96 0.99 7.01
C PHE A 16 7.29 -0.06 7.91
N ILE A 17 6.98 0.31 9.15
CA ILE A 17 6.33 -0.58 10.11
C ILE A 17 4.95 -1.00 9.61
N LEU A 18 4.14 -0.06 9.13
CA LEU A 18 2.81 -0.36 8.58
C LEU A 18 2.88 -1.27 7.36
N GLY A 19 3.83 -1.06 6.45
CA GLY A 19 4.04 -1.94 5.30
C GLY A 19 4.42 -3.36 5.69
N LEU A 20 5.24 -3.54 6.73
CA LEU A 20 5.54 -4.88 7.27
C LEU A 20 4.33 -5.53 7.93
N VAL A 21 3.52 -4.77 8.67
CA VAL A 21 2.28 -5.27 9.27
C VAL A 21 1.26 -5.64 8.19
N GLU A 22 1.15 -4.83 7.15
CA GLU A 22 0.25 -5.07 6.02
C GLU A 22 0.59 -6.34 5.24
N LEU A 23 1.88 -6.69 5.10
CA LEU A 23 2.31 -7.97 4.52
C LEU A 23 1.73 -9.18 5.28
N LEU A 24 1.56 -9.05 6.60
CA LEU A 24 0.99 -10.09 7.46
C LEU A 24 -0.53 -10.01 7.54
N LEU A 25 -1.08 -8.79 7.47
CA LEU A 25 -2.48 -8.47 7.69
C LEU A 25 -2.99 -7.52 6.60
N ALA A 26 -3.56 -8.09 5.54
CA ALA A 26 -4.04 -7.34 4.37
C ALA A 26 -5.03 -6.19 4.72
N PHE A 27 -5.76 -6.29 5.85
CA PHE A 27 -6.68 -5.25 6.32
C PHE A 27 -6.00 -3.93 6.74
N VAL A 28 -4.69 -3.94 6.96
CA VAL A 28 -3.91 -2.75 7.35
C VAL A 28 -3.58 -1.86 6.14
N GLY A 29 -3.85 -2.32 4.90
CA GLY A 29 -3.52 -1.58 3.69
C GLY A 29 -4.15 -0.20 3.57
N ILE A 30 -5.34 0.02 4.12
CA ILE A 30 -5.94 1.37 4.15
C ILE A 30 -5.09 2.32 4.99
N ALA A 31 -4.60 1.87 6.14
CA ALA A 31 -3.79 2.71 7.02
C ALA A 31 -2.43 3.05 6.36
N THR A 32 -1.75 2.06 5.79
CA THR A 32 -0.49 2.27 5.06
C THR A 32 -0.68 3.24 3.90
N PHE A 33 -1.76 3.08 3.13
CA PHE A 33 -2.09 3.95 2.00
C PHE A 33 -2.29 5.41 2.44
N ILE A 34 -3.09 5.65 3.49
CA ILE A 34 -3.34 7.00 4.01
C ILE A 34 -2.05 7.66 4.51
N ILE A 35 -1.23 6.94 5.28
CA ILE A 35 0.01 7.51 5.81
C ILE A 35 1.01 7.79 4.67
N ALA A 36 1.08 6.92 3.65
CA ALA A 36 1.89 7.16 2.45
C ALA A 36 1.43 8.39 1.66
N LEU A 37 0.12 8.63 1.54
CA LEU A 37 -0.42 9.85 0.93
C LEU A 37 -0.06 11.11 1.74
N ILE A 38 -0.15 11.04 3.07
CA ILE A 38 0.22 12.18 3.93
C ILE A 38 1.72 12.49 3.77
N LEU A 39 2.58 11.46 3.68
CA LEU A 39 4.01 11.67 3.47
C LEU A 39 4.28 12.27 2.08
N GLN A 40 3.59 11.78 1.05
CA GLN A 40 3.66 12.35 -0.29
C GLN A 40 3.26 13.84 -0.30
N SER A 41 2.18 14.20 0.40
CA SER A 41 1.73 15.59 0.53
C SER A 41 2.80 16.46 1.19
N LYS A 42 3.36 16.01 2.31
CA LYS A 42 4.46 16.72 2.99
C LYS A 42 5.68 16.88 2.10
N LEU A 43 6.10 15.85 1.37
CA LEU A 43 7.24 15.98 0.44
C LEU A 43 6.96 17.01 -0.65
N THR A 44 5.73 17.04 -1.16
CA THR A 44 5.30 18.01 -2.18
C THR A 44 5.34 19.44 -1.64
N GLU A 45 4.84 19.67 -0.42
CA GLU A 45 4.94 20.96 0.28
C GLU A 45 6.39 21.39 0.51
N ALA A 46 7.28 20.42 0.73
CA ALA A 46 8.72 20.65 0.89
C ALA A 46 9.46 20.92 -0.43
N GLY A 47 8.78 20.86 -1.58
CA GLY A 47 9.40 20.89 -2.91
C GLY A 47 10.28 19.67 -3.22
N LYS A 48 10.13 18.57 -2.47
CA LYS A 48 10.87 17.32 -2.66
C LYS A 48 10.06 16.36 -3.55
N PRO A 49 10.69 15.65 -4.49
CA PRO A 49 10.00 14.68 -5.33
C PRO A 49 9.51 13.49 -4.48
N THR A 50 8.39 12.89 -4.88
CA THR A 50 7.91 11.64 -4.27
C THR A 50 8.92 10.52 -4.53
N SER A 51 9.41 9.90 -3.46
CA SER A 51 10.39 8.82 -3.53
C SER A 51 9.78 7.55 -4.16
N PRO A 52 10.60 6.69 -4.79
CA PRO A 52 10.09 5.45 -5.33
C PRO A 52 9.51 4.51 -4.25
N GLY A 53 10.08 4.50 -3.04
CA GLY A 53 9.53 3.72 -1.92
C GLY A 53 8.08 4.10 -1.61
N ILE A 54 7.77 5.40 -1.55
CA ILE A 54 6.39 5.87 -1.32
C ILE A 54 5.46 5.46 -2.45
N LYS A 55 5.90 5.58 -3.71
CA LYS A 55 5.10 5.15 -4.87
C LYS A 55 4.77 3.66 -4.80
N LEU A 56 5.74 2.83 -4.47
CA LEU A 56 5.54 1.39 -4.31
C LEU A 56 4.60 1.06 -3.16
N MET A 57 4.73 1.75 -2.02
CA MET A 57 3.80 1.57 -0.90
C MET A 57 2.36 1.93 -1.29
N LEU A 58 2.16 3.04 -2.02
CA LEU A 58 0.83 3.43 -2.52
C LEU A 58 0.26 2.40 -3.50
N ILE A 59 1.06 1.87 -4.42
CA ILE A 59 0.62 0.83 -5.37
C ILE A 59 0.27 -0.45 -4.63
N GLY A 60 1.17 -0.95 -3.77
CA GLY A 60 0.99 -2.19 -3.03
C GLY A 60 -0.26 -2.16 -2.15
N SER A 61 -0.41 -1.09 -1.36
CA SER A 61 -1.58 -0.92 -0.50
C SER A 61 -2.86 -0.62 -1.27
N GLY A 62 -2.79 0.11 -2.38
CA GLY A 62 -3.92 0.31 -3.30
C GLY A 62 -4.42 -1.01 -3.91
N MET A 63 -3.54 -1.98 -4.15
CA MET A 63 -3.96 -3.31 -4.60
C MET A 63 -4.65 -4.12 -3.50
N HIS A 64 -4.22 -4.04 -2.24
CA HIS A 64 -4.97 -4.65 -1.13
C HIS A 64 -6.37 -4.03 -0.95
N ILE A 65 -6.50 -2.71 -1.11
CA ILE A 65 -7.81 -2.05 -1.14
C ILE A 65 -8.66 -2.58 -2.31
N SER A 66 -8.04 -2.76 -3.48
CA SER A 66 -8.74 -3.31 -4.66
C SER A 66 -9.21 -4.75 -4.43
N ILE A 67 -8.41 -5.58 -3.73
CA ILE A 67 -8.81 -6.94 -3.32
C ILE A 67 -10.04 -6.88 -2.41
N PHE A 68 -10.05 -5.98 -1.42
CA PHE A 68 -11.21 -5.80 -0.55
C PHE A 68 -12.48 -5.42 -1.34
N VAL A 69 -12.37 -4.48 -2.28
CA VAL A 69 -13.48 -4.10 -3.17
C VAL A 69 -13.93 -5.27 -4.04
N LEU A 70 -12.99 -6.04 -4.58
CA LEU A 70 -13.29 -7.22 -5.41
C LEU A 70 -13.98 -8.33 -4.60
N SER A 71 -13.58 -8.55 -3.36
CA SER A 71 -14.25 -9.47 -2.44
C SER A 71 -15.67 -9.03 -2.13
N LEU A 72 -15.89 -7.73 -1.88
CA LEU A 72 -17.22 -7.17 -1.66
C LEU A 72 -18.11 -7.33 -2.92
N ALA A 73 -17.57 -6.99 -4.09
CA ALA A 73 -18.28 -7.16 -5.36
C ALA A 73 -18.64 -8.64 -5.61
N SER A 74 -17.72 -9.56 -5.33
CA SER A 74 -17.96 -11.01 -5.49
C SER A 74 -19.04 -11.52 -4.53
N MET A 75 -19.05 -11.04 -3.27
CA MET A 75 -20.10 -11.37 -2.31
C MET A 75 -21.48 -10.90 -2.81
N VAL A 76 -21.57 -9.67 -3.29
CA VAL A 76 -22.80 -9.09 -3.84
C VAL A 76 -23.25 -9.86 -5.09
N SER A 77 -22.35 -10.11 -6.04
CA SER A 77 -22.65 -10.88 -7.26
C SER A 77 -23.08 -12.33 -7.00
N GLY A 78 -22.55 -12.96 -5.95
CA GLY A 78 -22.98 -14.28 -5.50
C GLY A 78 -24.41 -14.30 -4.96
N LEU A 79 -24.86 -13.21 -4.30
CA LEU A 79 -26.25 -13.05 -3.84
C LEU A 79 -27.23 -12.84 -5.01
N PHE A 80 -26.76 -12.35 -6.16
CA PHE A 80 -27.56 -12.09 -7.35
C PHE A 80 -27.45 -13.16 -8.46
N PHE A 81 -26.87 -14.34 -8.16
CA PHE A 81 -26.71 -15.47 -9.10
C PHE A 81 -25.96 -15.11 -10.41
N MET A 82 -24.92 -14.26 -10.34
CA MET A 82 -24.06 -13.99 -11.49
C MET A 82 -23.27 -15.24 -11.92
N ALA A 83 -23.08 -15.40 -13.23
CA ALA A 83 -22.56 -16.60 -13.89
C ALA A 83 -21.23 -17.11 -13.29
N PRO A 84 -21.01 -18.44 -13.23
CA PRO A 84 -19.80 -19.07 -12.66
C PRO A 84 -18.48 -18.55 -13.25
N PHE A 85 -18.50 -18.01 -14.47
CA PHE A 85 -17.37 -17.35 -15.11
C PHE A 85 -16.85 -16.13 -14.31
N PHE A 86 -17.74 -15.30 -13.75
CA PHE A 86 -17.35 -14.15 -12.94
C PHE A 86 -16.64 -14.59 -11.64
N GLY A 87 -17.10 -15.69 -11.03
CA GLY A 87 -16.47 -16.25 -9.83
C GLY A 87 -15.05 -16.77 -10.08
N ILE A 88 -14.84 -17.53 -11.17
CA ILE A 88 -13.51 -18.06 -11.52
C ILE A 88 -12.55 -16.93 -11.89
N PHE A 89 -12.99 -15.97 -12.72
CA PHE A 89 -12.19 -14.82 -13.10
C PHE A 89 -11.79 -13.99 -11.87
N SER A 90 -12.75 -13.70 -10.98
CA SER A 90 -12.51 -12.95 -9.74
C SER A 90 -11.49 -13.67 -8.86
N ALA A 91 -11.62 -14.98 -8.68
CA ALA A 91 -10.69 -15.76 -7.87
C ALA A 91 -9.24 -15.73 -8.41
N ILE A 92 -9.07 -15.91 -9.72
CA ILE A 92 -7.75 -15.83 -10.37
C ILE A 92 -7.18 -14.41 -10.21
N LEU A 93 -8.00 -13.39 -10.45
CA LEU A 93 -7.60 -11.99 -10.31
C LEU A 93 -7.18 -11.68 -8.87
N THR A 94 -7.92 -12.14 -7.87
CA THR A 94 -7.57 -11.98 -6.45
C THR A 94 -6.21 -12.59 -6.12
N VAL A 95 -5.92 -13.80 -6.59
CA VAL A 95 -4.62 -14.47 -6.36
C VAL A 95 -3.49 -13.68 -7.01
N LEU A 96 -3.66 -13.23 -8.25
CA LEU A 96 -2.67 -12.41 -8.94
C LEU A 96 -2.40 -11.10 -8.21
N LEU A 97 -3.46 -10.43 -7.73
CA LEU A 97 -3.34 -9.19 -6.96
C LEU A 97 -2.62 -9.41 -5.62
N TYR A 98 -2.87 -10.53 -4.92
CA TYR A 98 -2.16 -10.87 -3.67
C TYR A 98 -0.67 -11.13 -3.90
N ILE A 99 -0.31 -11.87 -4.94
CA ILE A 99 1.10 -12.14 -5.26
C ILE A 99 1.79 -10.83 -5.65
N ALA A 100 1.15 -10.02 -6.50
CA ALA A 100 1.69 -8.73 -6.91
C ALA A 100 1.84 -7.78 -5.70
N SER A 101 0.85 -7.70 -4.81
CA SER A 101 0.90 -6.81 -3.65
C SER A 101 2.01 -7.19 -2.70
N PHE A 102 2.17 -8.49 -2.45
CA PHE A 102 3.24 -9.02 -1.62
C PHE A 102 4.63 -8.62 -2.14
N VAL A 103 4.89 -8.83 -3.43
CA VAL A 103 6.19 -8.47 -4.04
C VAL A 103 6.41 -6.96 -4.01
N ILE A 104 5.41 -6.16 -4.38
CA ILE A 104 5.52 -4.70 -4.41
C ILE A 104 5.74 -4.13 -2.99
N LEU A 105 5.04 -4.65 -1.98
CA LEU A 105 5.18 -4.18 -0.60
C LEU A 105 6.52 -4.56 0.01
N ILE A 106 7.09 -5.73 -0.31
CA ILE A 106 8.45 -6.08 0.12
C ILE A 106 9.47 -5.09 -0.48
N ILE A 107 9.41 -4.87 -1.79
CA ILE A 107 10.33 -3.95 -2.46
C ILE A 107 10.12 -2.53 -1.92
N GLY A 108 8.87 -2.10 -1.78
CA GLY A 108 8.50 -0.81 -1.21
C GLY A 108 9.03 -0.61 0.21
N ALA A 109 8.89 -1.61 1.09
CA ALA A 109 9.42 -1.57 2.45
C ALA A 109 10.95 -1.44 2.49
N VAL A 110 11.66 -2.19 1.66
CA VAL A 110 13.13 -2.09 1.55
C VAL A 110 13.53 -0.69 1.06
N MET A 111 12.83 -0.13 0.08
CA MET A 111 13.12 1.22 -0.43
C MET A 111 12.82 2.30 0.61
N ILE A 112 11.67 2.23 1.29
CA ILE A 112 11.31 3.15 2.38
C ILE A 112 12.36 3.11 3.49
N TYR A 113 12.88 1.94 3.86
CA TYR A 113 13.93 1.84 4.88
C TYR A 113 15.24 2.51 4.45
N LYS A 114 15.65 2.30 3.19
CA LYS A 114 16.83 2.99 2.63
C LYS A 114 16.64 4.51 2.58
N GLU A 115 15.44 4.96 2.21
CA GLU A 115 15.08 6.38 2.16
C GLU A 115 15.03 7.00 3.56
N TYR A 116 14.55 6.25 4.56
CA TYR A 116 14.58 6.62 5.97
C TYR A 116 16.02 6.82 6.48
N ASP A 117 16.90 5.86 6.21
CA ASP A 117 18.30 5.87 6.66
C ASP A 117 19.09 7.03 6.02
N ALA A 118 18.76 7.37 4.77
CA ALA A 118 19.38 8.48 4.05
C ALA A 118 19.01 9.88 4.60
N ILE A 119 17.95 10.01 5.40
CA ILE A 119 17.56 11.29 6.01
C ILE A 119 18.35 11.42 7.32
N ASN A 120 19.50 12.11 7.29
CA ASN A 120 20.33 12.36 8.48
C ASN A 120 19.63 13.22 9.53
#